data_AF-U1GPD3-F1
#
_entry.id   AF-U1GPD3-F1
#
_cell.length_a   1.000
_cell.length_b   1.000
_cell.length_c   1.000
_cell.angle_alpha   90.00
_cell.angle_beta   90.00
_cell.angle_gamma   90.00
#
_symmetry.space_group_name_H-M   'P 1'
#
loop_
_entity.id
_entity.type
_entity.pdbx_description
1 polymer ?
#
loop_
_entity_poly.entity_id
_entity_poly.type
_entity_poly.pdbx_seq_one_letter_code
_entity_poly.pdbx_strand_id
1 'polypeptide(L)'
;AVFEAIFWKPAFYWKIKKIEVLNKIKWINLRRNEVGAVASDKSGGIYIDELDSQGKLKYRQQRAGLFLKDVKYRIYADLVFIPPKKRKEIDNPLPEYLVDADEKEQLLSRALTEEHAHENPAKYNAMFERRAKKGQCFFQPYLGCREFSCFFKLIDFEHDTATPIDETRDLGFMLYDMDYSDCENIKPAFFRAKLEHGTVIVPDWNSEEVRK
;
A
#
# COMPACT_ATOMS: atom_id res chain seq x y z
N ALA A 1 0.26 -0.05 -2.25
CA ALA A 1 -0.60 0.35 -1.10
C ALA A 1 -0.76 1.87 -0.92
N VAL A 2 0.20 2.63 -0.37
CA VAL A 2 -0.02 4.06 0.00
C VAL A 2 -0.37 4.94 -1.21
N PHE A 3 0.39 4.83 -2.31
CA PHE A 3 0.09 5.59 -3.53
C PHE A 3 -1.26 5.21 -4.14
N GLU A 4 -1.62 3.93 -4.11
CA GLU A 4 -2.88 3.43 -4.67
C GLU A 4 -4.09 3.90 -3.87
N ALA A 5 -3.94 4.01 -2.55
CA ALA A 5 -4.94 4.59 -1.66
C ALA A 5 -5.24 6.05 -2.01
N ILE A 6 -4.23 6.81 -2.44
CA ILE A 6 -4.37 8.20 -2.91
C ILE A 6 -4.99 8.21 -4.31
N PHE A 7 -4.42 7.45 -5.23
CA PHE A 7 -4.92 7.31 -6.59
C PHE A 7 -4.46 6.01 -7.25
N TRP A 8 -5.43 5.28 -7.78
CA TRP A 8 -5.19 4.10 -8.60
C TRP A 8 -6.23 4.01 -9.71
N LYS A 9 -5.77 3.54 -10.87
CA LYS A 9 -6.59 3.11 -12.00
C LYS A 9 -5.89 1.88 -12.63
N PRO A 10 -6.64 1.01 -13.31
CA PRO A 10 -6.08 -0.13 -14.08
C PRO A 10 -5.11 0.27 -15.19
N ALA A 11 -5.10 1.55 -15.57
CA ALA A 11 -4.29 2.09 -16.64
C ALA A 11 -2.80 2.26 -16.29
N PHE A 12 -2.42 2.08 -15.02
CA PHE A 12 -1.04 2.22 -14.57
C PHE A 12 -0.79 1.39 -13.30
N TYR A 13 0.48 1.25 -12.95
CA TYR A 13 0.88 0.78 -11.63
C TYR A 13 1.97 1.69 -11.05
N TRP A 14 2.09 1.69 -9.72
CA TRP A 14 3.12 2.44 -9.02
C TRP A 14 4.38 1.59 -8.86
N LYS A 15 5.50 2.08 -9.38
CA LYS A 15 6.79 1.43 -9.22
C LYS A 15 7.62 2.20 -8.19
N ILE A 16 7.81 1.62 -7.01
CA ILE A 16 8.66 2.21 -5.97
C ILE A 16 10.13 2.14 -6.41
N LYS A 17 10.85 3.25 -6.26
CA LYS A 17 12.25 3.39 -6.67
C LYS A 17 13.20 3.49 -5.49
N LYS A 18 12.76 4.24 -4.47
CA LYS A 18 13.59 4.59 -3.32
C LYS A 18 12.70 4.90 -2.13
N ILE A 19 13.15 4.50 -0.94
CA ILE A 19 12.52 4.82 0.33
C ILE A 19 13.58 5.46 1.21
N GLU A 20 13.32 6.68 1.69
CA GLU A 20 14.16 7.35 2.68
C GLU A 20 13.48 7.29 4.04
N VAL A 21 14.27 6.93 5.06
CA VAL A 21 13.87 6.85 6.46
C VAL A 21 14.23 8.18 7.12
N LEU A 22 13.22 8.94 7.55
CA LEU A 22 13.40 10.29 8.09
C LEU A 22 13.50 10.30 9.63
N ASN A 23 12.86 9.34 10.30
CA ASN A 23 12.91 9.20 11.75
C ASN A 23 13.73 7.97 12.16
N LYS A 24 14.44 8.07 13.30
CA LYS A 24 15.19 6.94 13.86
C LYS A 24 14.27 5.74 14.11
N ILE A 25 14.79 4.55 13.82
CA ILE A 25 14.05 3.29 13.97
C ILE A 25 13.87 3.00 15.46
N LYS A 26 12.63 3.07 15.93
CA LYS A 26 12.23 2.78 17.31
C LYS A 26 11.19 1.68 17.30
N TRP A 27 11.21 0.85 18.33
CA TRP A 27 10.26 -0.24 18.50
C TRP A 27 9.35 -0.01 19.70
N ILE A 28 8.13 -0.53 19.62
CA ILE A 28 7.18 -0.59 20.72
C ILE A 28 6.51 -1.95 20.75
N ASN A 29 6.37 -2.51 21.95
CA ASN A 29 5.59 -3.73 22.17
C ASN A 29 4.16 -3.35 22.52
N LEU A 30 3.19 -3.87 21.76
CA LEU A 30 1.77 -3.70 22.05
C LEU A 30 1.11 -5.07 22.16
N ARG A 31 0.20 -5.22 23.12
CA ARG A 31 -0.65 -6.41 23.27
C ARG A 31 -2.06 -6.07 22.86
N ARG A 32 -2.68 -6.95 22.07
CA ARG A 32 -4.05 -6.79 21.57
C ARG A 32 -4.86 -8.04 21.86
N ASN A 33 -6.12 -7.85 22.19
CA ASN A 33 -7.08 -8.94 22.29
C ASN A 33 -7.66 -9.19 20.89
N GLU A 34 -7.21 -10.25 20.24
CA GLU A 34 -7.65 -10.67 18.91
C GLU A 34 -8.51 -11.92 18.98
N VAL A 35 -9.17 -12.26 17.87
CA VAL A 35 -9.90 -13.52 17.75
C VAL A 35 -8.89 -14.63 17.44
N GLY A 36 -8.87 -15.67 18.27
CA GLY A 36 -7.92 -16.78 18.19
C GLY A 36 -8.36 -17.93 17.28
N ALA A 37 -9.54 -17.85 16.68
CA ALA A 37 -10.12 -18.90 15.85
C ALA A 37 -10.58 -18.37 14.48
N VAL A 38 -10.53 -19.24 13.48
CA VAL A 38 -11.08 -18.99 12.15
C VAL A 38 -12.44 -19.66 12.07
N ALA A 39 -13.46 -18.92 11.61
CA ALA A 39 -14.78 -19.48 11.44
C ALA A 39 -14.77 -20.55 10.33
N SER A 40 -15.55 -21.61 10.51
CA SER A 40 -15.71 -22.66 9.50
C SER A 40 -17.16 -23.12 9.43
N ASP A 41 -17.59 -23.60 8.26
CA ASP A 41 -18.95 -24.13 8.06
C ASP A 41 -19.25 -25.37 8.92
N LYS A 42 -18.20 -26.02 9.44
CA LYS A 42 -18.30 -27.17 10.34
C LYS A 42 -18.43 -26.77 11.82
N SER A 43 -18.16 -25.50 12.15
CA SER A 43 -18.25 -24.96 13.51
C SER A 43 -19.56 -24.20 13.68
N GLY A 44 -20.15 -24.24 14.88
CA GLY A 44 -21.40 -23.52 15.20
C GLY A 44 -21.31 -22.00 15.26
N GLY A 45 -20.25 -21.40 14.70
CA GLY A 45 -19.92 -19.98 14.79
C GLY A 45 -18.89 -19.66 15.88
N ILE A 46 -18.42 -18.41 15.88
CA ILE A 46 -17.54 -17.83 16.90
C ILE A 46 -18.36 -16.85 17.73
N TYR A 47 -18.68 -17.22 18.96
CA TYR A 47 -19.39 -16.35 19.91
C TYR A 47 -18.38 -15.65 20.81
N ILE A 48 -18.42 -14.32 20.84
CA ILE A 48 -17.41 -13.49 21.52
C ILE A 48 -17.33 -13.76 23.03
N ASP A 49 -18.46 -14.12 23.63
CA ASP A 49 -18.61 -14.32 25.08
C ASP A 49 -18.62 -15.80 25.48
N GLU A 50 -18.38 -16.73 24.54
CA GLU A 50 -18.32 -18.16 24.87
C GLU A 50 -17.14 -18.44 25.80
N LEU A 51 -17.40 -19.13 26.90
CA LEU A 51 -16.40 -19.53 27.88
C LEU A 51 -15.93 -20.96 27.65
N ASP A 52 -14.65 -21.22 27.90
CA ASP A 52 -14.10 -22.57 27.97
C ASP A 52 -14.46 -23.25 29.30
N SER A 53 -14.04 -24.52 29.45
CA SER A 53 -14.26 -25.30 30.68
C SER A 53 -13.58 -24.72 31.93
N GLN A 54 -12.72 -23.72 31.78
CA GLN A 54 -12.03 -23.01 32.85
C GLN A 54 -12.62 -21.61 33.10
N GLY A 55 -13.73 -21.25 32.44
CA GLY A 55 -14.38 -19.94 32.58
C GLY A 55 -13.63 -18.80 31.88
N LYS A 56 -12.74 -19.07 30.94
CA LYS A 56 -12.04 -18.05 30.13
C LYS A 56 -12.71 -17.89 28.77
N LEU A 57 -12.62 -16.70 28.19
CA LEU A 57 -13.14 -16.42 26.84
C LEU A 57 -12.47 -17.32 25.81
N LYS A 58 -13.24 -18.26 25.25
CA LYS A 58 -12.79 -19.38 24.42
C LYS A 58 -12.06 -18.94 23.14
N TYR A 59 -12.53 -17.87 22.50
CA TYR A 59 -11.98 -17.40 21.22
C TYR A 59 -11.19 -16.11 21.32
N ARG A 60 -10.89 -15.61 22.52
CA ARG A 60 -10.06 -14.42 22.71
C ARG A 60 -8.62 -14.81 22.98
N GLN A 61 -7.71 -14.25 22.17
CA GLN A 61 -6.28 -14.47 22.32
C GLN A 61 -5.58 -13.12 22.50
N GLN A 62 -4.73 -13.01 23.52
CA GLN A 62 -3.82 -11.87 23.63
C GLN A 62 -2.61 -12.11 22.74
N ARG A 63 -2.43 -11.26 21.73
CA ARG A 63 -1.27 -11.30 20.84
C ARG A 63 -0.37 -10.12 21.13
N ALA A 64 0.90 -10.40 21.38
CA ALA A 64 1.94 -9.39 21.50
C ALA A 64 2.58 -9.18 20.13
N GLY A 65 2.65 -7.93 19.68
CA GLY A 65 3.35 -7.54 18.46
C GLY A 65 4.46 -6.54 18.77
N LEU A 66 5.55 -6.66 18.02
CA LEU A 66 6.64 -5.69 17.99
C LEU A 66 6.42 -4.78 16.79
N PHE A 67 6.14 -3.51 17.03
CA PHE A 67 5.79 -2.52 16.01
C PHE A 67 6.83 -1.42 15.95
N LEU A 68 6.94 -0.78 14.78
CA LEU A 68 7.71 0.45 14.65
C LEU A 68 6.94 1.62 15.28
N LYS A 69 7.67 2.51 15.95
CA LYS A 69 7.12 3.69 16.62
C LYS A 69 7.61 4.96 15.96
N ASP A 70 6.72 5.93 15.77
CA ASP A 70 7.07 7.29 15.34
C ASP A 70 7.85 7.29 14.01
N VAL A 71 7.32 6.53 13.04
CA VAL A 71 7.93 6.37 11.72
C VAL A 71 7.58 7.53 10.81
N LYS A 72 8.53 7.90 9.96
CA LYS A 72 8.35 8.90 8.91
C LYS A 72 9.23 8.50 7.73
N TYR A 73 8.63 8.44 6.55
CA TYR A 73 9.31 8.04 5.32
C TYR A 73 9.08 9.07 4.23
N ARG A 74 10.05 9.18 3.31
CA ARG A 74 9.86 9.80 2.00
C ARG A 74 9.96 8.71 0.94
N ILE A 75 8.92 8.54 0.14
CA ILE A 75 8.83 7.44 -0.83
C ILE A 75 8.84 8.03 -2.23
N TYR A 76 9.70 7.48 -3.08
CA TYR A 76 9.84 7.85 -4.48
C TYR A 76 9.26 6.74 -5.34
N ALA A 77 8.36 7.10 -6.25
CA ALA A 77 7.70 6.16 -7.12
C ALA A 77 7.45 6.76 -8.50
N ASP A 78 7.51 5.91 -9.51
CA ASP A 78 7.12 6.24 -10.87
C ASP A 78 5.71 5.70 -11.15
N LEU A 79 4.88 6.50 -11.81
CA LEU A 79 3.64 6.01 -12.41
C LEU A 79 3.98 5.37 -13.75
N VAL A 80 3.88 4.04 -13.83
CA VAL A 80 4.16 3.30 -15.06
C VAL A 80 2.84 3.05 -15.79
N PHE A 81 2.63 3.77 -16.88
CA PHE A 81 1.44 3.66 -17.71
C PHE A 81 1.41 2.35 -18.50
N ILE A 82 0.25 1.70 -18.50
CA ILE A 82 -0.03 0.48 -19.25
C ILE A 82 -0.87 0.86 -20.47
N PRO A 83 -0.34 0.71 -21.70
CA PRO A 83 -1.11 0.92 -22.92
C PRO A 83 -2.38 0.04 -22.94
N PRO A 84 -3.52 0.53 -23.45
CA PRO A 84 -4.79 -0.20 -23.45
C PRO A 84 -4.68 -1.65 -23.94
N LYS A 85 -3.92 -1.90 -25.01
CA LYS A 85 -3.71 -3.23 -25.61
C LYS A 85 -3.03 -4.25 -24.69
N LYS A 86 -2.39 -3.80 -23.60
CA LYS A 86 -1.64 -4.64 -22.64
C LYS A 86 -2.34 -4.78 -21.29
N ARG A 87 -3.54 -4.21 -21.13
CA ARG A 87 -4.26 -4.24 -19.85
C ARG A 87 -4.94 -5.60 -19.68
N LYS A 88 -4.87 -6.14 -18.46
CA LYS A 88 -5.70 -7.27 -18.05
C LYS A 88 -7.13 -6.77 -17.79
N GLU A 89 -8.12 -7.64 -17.99
CA GLU A 89 -9.49 -7.37 -17.57
C GLU A 89 -9.56 -7.16 -16.05
N ILE A 90 -10.48 -6.29 -15.62
CA ILE A 90 -10.60 -5.90 -14.21
C ILE A 90 -11.83 -6.58 -13.65
N ASP A 91 -11.64 -7.44 -12.66
CA ASP A 91 -12.76 -8.16 -12.05
C ASP A 91 -13.57 -7.29 -11.07
N ASN A 92 -12.97 -6.25 -10.48
CA ASN A 92 -13.59 -5.37 -9.49
C ASN A 92 -13.35 -3.88 -9.77
N PRO A 93 -14.23 -3.20 -10.54
CA PRO A 93 -14.08 -1.77 -10.80
C PRO A 93 -14.32 -0.93 -9.54
N LEU A 94 -13.73 0.27 -9.53
CA LEU A 94 -13.90 1.22 -8.44
C LEU A 94 -15.37 1.67 -8.33
N PRO A 95 -16.01 1.64 -7.15
CA PRO A 95 -17.39 2.08 -7.00
C PRO A 95 -17.62 3.54 -7.42
N GLU A 96 -18.73 3.81 -8.11
CA GLU A 96 -19.04 5.13 -8.70
C GLU A 96 -19.07 6.27 -7.66
N TYR A 97 -19.42 5.99 -6.40
CA TYR A 97 -19.49 7.00 -5.33
C TYR A 97 -18.12 7.50 -4.84
N LEU A 98 -17.04 6.80 -5.18
CA LEU A 98 -15.67 7.23 -4.88
C LEU A 98 -15.08 8.13 -5.97
N VAL A 99 -15.80 8.31 -7.06
CA VAL A 99 -15.43 9.17 -8.18
C VAL A 99 -15.87 10.60 -7.84
N ASP A 100 -14.93 11.55 -7.79
CA ASP A 100 -15.27 12.96 -7.52
C ASP A 100 -16.10 13.58 -8.66
N ALA A 101 -16.83 14.67 -8.41
CA ALA A 101 -17.73 15.26 -9.40
C ALA A 101 -17.00 15.67 -10.69
N ASP A 102 -15.76 16.16 -10.57
CA ASP A 102 -14.90 16.49 -11.71
C ASP A 102 -14.50 15.22 -12.50
N GLU A 103 -14.22 14.12 -11.81
CA GLU A 103 -13.95 12.81 -12.41
C GLU A 103 -15.21 12.24 -13.06
N LYS A 104 -16.39 12.41 -12.45
CA LYS A 104 -17.66 11.94 -12.97
C LYS A 104 -18.02 12.70 -14.24
N GLU A 105 -17.86 14.02 -14.28
CA GLU A 105 -18.05 14.83 -15.48
C GLU A 105 -17.04 14.47 -16.59
N GLN A 106 -15.79 14.20 -16.22
CA GLN A 106 -14.76 13.70 -17.15
C GLN A 106 -15.00 12.26 -17.63
N LEU A 107 -15.66 11.41 -16.85
CA LEU A 107 -16.02 10.03 -17.24
C LEU A 107 -17.30 10.03 -18.08
N LEU A 108 -18.31 10.83 -17.70
CA LEU A 108 -19.57 10.97 -18.45
C LEU A 108 -19.34 11.62 -19.82
N SER A 109 -18.49 12.65 -19.91
CA SER A 109 -18.11 13.24 -21.21
C SER A 109 -17.38 12.27 -22.15
N ARG A 110 -16.98 11.09 -21.66
CA ARG A 110 -16.26 10.03 -22.41
C ARG A 110 -17.08 8.76 -22.63
N ALA A 111 -18.28 8.65 -22.06
CA ALA A 111 -19.18 7.50 -22.28
C ALA A 111 -19.85 7.53 -23.66
N LEU A 112 -19.62 8.58 -24.45
CA LEU A 112 -20.09 8.74 -25.82
C LEU A 112 -18.86 9.01 -26.70
N THR A 113 -18.44 8.03 -27.49
CA THR A 113 -17.41 8.05 -28.57
C THR A 113 -15.92 7.86 -28.20
N GLU A 114 -15.31 6.85 -28.86
CA GLU A 114 -13.86 6.55 -29.03
C GLU A 114 -12.99 6.35 -27.76
N GLU A 115 -13.20 5.19 -27.11
CA GLU A 115 -12.80 4.82 -25.74
C GLU A 115 -11.32 4.91 -25.30
N HIS A 116 -10.34 5.21 -26.15
CA HIS A 116 -8.92 5.14 -25.72
C HIS A 116 -7.99 6.23 -26.27
N ALA A 117 -8.48 7.18 -27.06
CA ALA A 117 -7.61 8.14 -27.76
C ALA A 117 -6.99 9.21 -26.84
N HIS A 118 -7.55 9.45 -25.65
CA HIS A 118 -7.17 10.56 -24.77
C HIS A 118 -6.64 10.15 -23.38
N GLU A 119 -6.28 8.88 -23.19
CA GLU A 119 -5.59 8.45 -21.97
C GLU A 119 -4.09 8.73 -22.09
N ASN A 120 -3.63 9.75 -21.37
CA ASN A 120 -2.24 10.18 -21.35
C ASN A 120 -1.66 10.04 -19.93
N PRO A 121 -0.44 9.48 -19.76
CA PRO A 121 0.30 9.48 -18.49
C PRO A 121 0.27 10.82 -17.75
N ALA A 122 0.40 11.95 -18.47
CA ALA A 122 0.39 13.29 -17.87
C ALA A 122 -0.93 13.60 -17.14
N LYS A 123 -2.06 13.09 -17.65
CA LYS A 123 -3.37 13.25 -16.99
C LYS A 123 -3.36 12.55 -15.63
N TYR A 124 -2.91 11.31 -15.56
CA TYR A 124 -2.91 10.53 -14.32
C TYR A 124 -1.97 11.13 -13.27
N ASN A 125 -0.80 11.62 -13.69
CA ASN A 125 0.11 12.34 -12.79
C ASN A 125 -0.55 13.60 -12.22
N ALA A 126 -1.19 14.42 -13.06
CA ALA A 126 -1.88 15.63 -12.59
C ALA A 126 -3.03 15.30 -11.61
N MET A 127 -3.77 14.22 -11.84
CA MET A 127 -4.84 13.77 -10.93
C MET A 127 -4.27 13.30 -9.59
N PHE A 128 -3.19 12.51 -9.60
CA PHE A 128 -2.49 12.11 -8.39
C PHE A 128 -1.97 13.32 -7.60
N GLU A 129 -1.25 14.23 -8.25
CA GLU A 129 -0.70 15.42 -7.60
C GLU A 129 -1.80 16.27 -6.96
N ARG A 130 -2.91 16.51 -7.67
CA ARG A 130 -4.04 17.27 -7.14
C ARG A 130 -4.59 16.63 -5.86
N ARG A 131 -4.79 15.31 -5.87
CA ARG A 131 -5.28 14.56 -4.70
C ARG A 131 -4.27 14.59 -3.57
N ALA A 132 -3.00 14.33 -3.87
CA ALA A 132 -1.91 14.34 -2.90
C ALA A 132 -1.74 15.72 -2.23
N LYS A 133 -1.84 16.81 -3.00
CA LYS A 133 -1.80 18.20 -2.48
C LYS A 133 -3.01 18.54 -1.61
N LYS A 134 -4.20 18.05 -1.98
CA LYS A 134 -5.44 18.27 -1.20
C LYS A 134 -5.61 17.30 -0.02
N GLY A 135 -4.75 16.29 0.12
CA GLY A 135 -4.90 15.22 1.12
C GLY A 135 -6.09 14.29 0.83
N GLN A 136 -6.54 14.21 -0.42
CA GLN A 136 -7.64 13.34 -0.84
C GLN A 136 -7.14 11.93 -1.14
N CYS A 137 -7.90 10.93 -0.73
CA CYS A 137 -7.62 9.52 -0.96
C CYS A 137 -8.94 8.73 -1.04
N PHE A 138 -8.95 7.59 -1.74
CA PHE A 138 -10.10 6.70 -1.80
C PHE A 138 -10.38 6.01 -0.46
N PHE A 139 -9.31 5.64 0.24
CA PHE A 139 -9.36 5.11 1.60
C PHE A 139 -8.17 5.65 2.38
N GLN A 140 -8.33 5.79 3.70
CA GLN A 140 -7.25 6.25 4.57
C GLN A 140 -6.04 5.31 4.42
N PRO A 141 -4.87 5.80 3.96
CA PRO A 141 -3.68 4.98 3.86
C PRO A 141 -3.22 4.54 5.26
N TYR A 142 -2.56 3.40 5.35
CA TYR A 142 -2.05 2.84 6.61
C TYR A 142 -0.68 2.19 6.41
N LEU A 143 0.09 2.05 7.50
CA LEU A 143 1.43 1.45 7.48
C LEU A 143 1.36 0.01 8.01
N GLY A 144 1.30 -0.94 7.09
CA GLY A 144 1.21 -2.37 7.38
C GLY A 144 -0.23 -2.81 7.65
N CYS A 145 -0.76 -2.54 8.84
CA CYS A 145 -2.11 -2.95 9.24
C CYS A 145 -3.05 -1.73 9.36
N ARG A 146 -4.37 -1.94 9.20
CA ARG A 146 -5.38 -0.86 9.15
C ARG A 146 -5.48 -0.02 10.43
N GLU A 147 -5.01 -0.56 11.54
CA GLU A 147 -4.95 0.10 12.86
C GLU A 147 -3.92 1.24 12.88
N PHE A 148 -2.95 1.25 11.97
CA PHE A 148 -1.88 2.24 11.88
C PHE A 148 -2.12 3.18 10.70
N SER A 149 -3.21 3.95 10.77
CA SER A 149 -3.51 4.99 9.78
C SER A 149 -2.32 5.94 9.61
N CYS A 150 -2.06 6.37 8.39
CA CYS A 150 -0.96 7.27 8.07
C CYS A 150 -1.42 8.48 7.28
N PHE A 151 -0.84 9.62 7.64
CA PHE A 151 -1.00 10.87 6.91
C PHE A 151 0.10 10.97 5.86
N PHE A 152 -0.23 11.62 4.76
CA PHE A 152 0.69 11.84 3.65
C PHE A 152 0.66 13.30 3.21
N LYS A 153 1.75 13.72 2.60
CA LYS A 153 1.89 15.03 1.97
C LYS A 153 2.74 14.84 0.72
N LEU A 154 2.36 15.48 -0.39
CA LEU A 154 3.21 15.56 -1.56
C LEU A 154 4.44 16.43 -1.23
N ILE A 155 5.63 15.90 -1.48
CA ILE A 155 6.87 16.61 -1.21
C ILE A 155 7.17 17.59 -2.34
N ASP A 156 7.47 18.82 -1.95
CA ASP A 156 8.07 19.82 -2.81
C ASP A 156 9.57 19.87 -2.50
N PHE A 157 10.39 19.35 -3.41
CA PHE A 157 11.83 19.19 -3.20
C PHE A 157 12.57 20.52 -3.06
N GLU A 158 12.01 21.63 -3.52
CA GLU A 158 12.64 22.95 -3.36
C GLU A 158 12.53 23.46 -1.91
N HIS A 159 11.46 23.07 -1.20
CA HIS A 159 11.13 23.57 0.13
C HIS A 159 11.25 22.50 1.23
N ASP A 160 11.55 21.24 0.87
CA ASP A 160 11.65 20.16 1.84
C ASP A 160 13.00 20.17 2.55
N THR A 161 12.94 20.41 3.87
CA THR A 161 14.12 20.47 4.75
C THR A 161 14.38 19.16 5.48
N ALA A 162 13.53 18.14 5.32
CA ALA A 162 13.73 16.89 6.02
C ALA A 162 14.94 16.14 5.44
N THR A 163 15.86 15.73 6.31
CA THR A 163 17.00 14.89 5.94
C THR A 163 16.74 13.45 6.37
N PRO A 164 17.12 12.44 5.56
CA PRO A 164 17.17 11.06 6.02
C PRO A 164 18.05 10.90 7.25
N ILE A 165 17.83 9.82 8.01
CA ILE A 165 18.72 9.47 9.11
C ILE A 165 20.12 9.13 8.58
N ASP A 166 21.17 9.53 9.28
CA ASP A 166 22.54 9.12 8.93
C ASP A 166 22.84 7.75 9.53
N GLU A 167 22.16 6.73 9.01
CA GLU A 167 22.36 5.32 9.41
C GLU A 167 22.59 4.48 8.15
N THR A 168 23.67 3.69 8.18
CA THR A 168 23.96 2.67 7.16
C THR A 168 23.92 1.30 7.81
N ARG A 169 23.05 0.42 7.32
CA ARG A 169 22.79 -0.90 7.90
C ARG A 169 22.28 -1.88 6.85
N ASP A 170 22.77 -3.10 6.86
CA ASP A 170 22.15 -4.21 6.12
C ASP A 170 20.87 -4.63 6.85
N LEU A 171 19.71 -4.49 6.19
CA LEU A 171 18.42 -4.90 6.73
C LEU A 171 18.12 -6.38 6.47
N GLY A 172 18.97 -7.05 5.69
CA GLY A 172 18.77 -8.44 5.29
C GLY A 172 17.68 -8.59 4.24
N PHE A 173 17.13 -9.80 4.13
CA PHE A 173 16.02 -10.05 3.21
C PHE A 173 14.73 -9.44 3.75
N MET A 174 14.10 -8.60 2.93
CA MET A 174 12.80 -8.00 3.19
C MET A 174 11.83 -8.37 2.07
N LEU A 175 10.55 -8.42 2.42
CA LEU A 175 9.49 -8.58 1.44
C LEU A 175 9.57 -7.43 0.42
N TYR A 176 9.62 -7.78 -0.86
CA TYR A 176 9.52 -6.84 -1.97
C TYR A 176 8.04 -6.54 -2.23
N ASP A 177 7.30 -7.54 -2.68
CA ASP A 177 5.85 -7.49 -2.96
C ASP A 177 5.33 -8.94 -3.16
N MET A 178 4.03 -9.09 -3.38
CA MET A 178 3.41 -10.36 -3.74
C MET A 178 3.33 -10.51 -5.26
N ASP A 179 3.66 -11.69 -5.78
CA ASP A 179 3.49 -12.05 -7.18
C ASP A 179 2.06 -12.51 -7.45
N TYR A 180 1.30 -11.69 -8.18
CA TYR A 180 -0.07 -11.95 -8.62
C TYR A 180 -0.13 -12.46 -10.07
N SER A 181 0.97 -12.99 -10.61
CA SER A 181 0.97 -13.59 -11.96
C SER A 181 0.09 -14.84 -12.04
N ASP A 182 0.02 -15.60 -10.95
CA ASP A 182 -0.87 -16.75 -10.73
C ASP A 182 -1.79 -16.48 -9.53
N CYS A 183 -3.07 -16.16 -9.80
CA CYS A 183 -4.05 -15.81 -8.76
C CYS A 183 -4.37 -16.97 -7.81
N GLU A 184 -4.18 -18.22 -8.25
CA GLU A 184 -4.40 -19.42 -7.43
C GLU A 184 -3.20 -19.70 -6.51
N ASN A 185 -2.03 -19.13 -6.82
CA ASN A 185 -0.78 -19.38 -6.10
C ASN A 185 0.04 -18.10 -5.93
N ILE A 186 -0.45 -17.21 -5.07
CA ILE A 186 0.19 -15.93 -4.77
C ILE A 186 1.46 -16.18 -3.94
N LYS A 187 2.63 -15.81 -4.48
CA LYS A 187 3.93 -16.02 -3.83
C LYS A 187 4.58 -14.72 -3.38
N PRO A 188 5.22 -14.67 -2.20
CA PRO A 188 5.98 -13.50 -1.78
C PRO A 188 7.33 -13.44 -2.50
N ALA A 189 7.65 -12.27 -3.05
CA ALA A 189 8.98 -11.96 -3.55
C ALA A 189 9.80 -11.21 -2.49
N PHE A 190 11.12 -11.43 -2.46
CA PHE A 190 12.04 -10.84 -1.49
C PHE A 190 13.24 -10.20 -2.18
N PHE A 191 13.84 -9.20 -1.52
CA PHE A 191 15.11 -8.60 -1.93
C PHE A 191 15.96 -8.32 -0.70
N ARG A 192 17.29 -8.23 -0.87
CA ARG A 192 18.20 -7.89 0.24
C ARG A 192 18.28 -6.38 0.38
N ALA A 193 17.51 -5.82 1.32
CA ALA A 193 17.45 -4.39 1.54
C ALA A 193 18.70 -3.89 2.29
N LYS A 194 19.32 -2.85 1.75
CA LYS A 194 20.41 -2.12 2.41
C LYS A 194 19.94 -0.70 2.67
N LEU A 195 20.15 -0.25 3.90
CA LEU A 195 19.99 1.14 4.29
C LEU A 195 21.36 1.80 4.12
N GLU A 196 21.47 2.79 3.26
CA GLU A 196 22.69 3.58 3.04
C GLU A 196 22.35 5.04 3.27
N HIS A 197 22.91 5.65 4.33
CA HIS A 197 22.57 7.01 4.78
C HIS A 197 21.05 7.25 4.83
N GLY A 198 20.34 6.33 5.50
CA GLY A 198 18.89 6.41 5.66
C GLY A 198 18.09 6.12 4.40
N THR A 199 18.73 5.68 3.32
CA THR A 199 18.10 5.44 2.02
C THR A 199 18.12 3.95 1.66
N VAL A 200 16.98 3.44 1.22
CA VAL A 200 16.85 2.10 0.63
C VAL A 200 16.53 2.26 -0.85
N ILE A 201 17.40 1.73 -1.72
CA ILE A 201 17.13 1.61 -3.15
C ILE A 201 16.31 0.35 -3.39
N VAL A 202 15.19 0.49 -4.10
CA VAL A 202 14.31 -0.63 -4.44
C VAL A 202 14.64 -1.08 -5.86
N PRO A 203 15.08 -2.34 -6.06
CA PRO A 203 15.44 -2.85 -7.38
C PRO A 203 14.22 -2.96 -8.30
N ASP A 204 14.44 -3.13 -9.60
CA ASP A 204 13.35 -3.46 -10.52
C ASP A 204 12.81 -4.87 -10.24
N TRP A 205 11.50 -5.09 -10.42
CA TRP A 205 10.86 -6.39 -10.26
C TRP A 205 11.51 -7.50 -11.10
N ASN A 206 12.07 -7.17 -12.27
CA ASN A 206 12.73 -8.12 -13.16
C ASN A 206 14.26 -8.20 -12.95
N SER A 207 14.80 -7.51 -11.94
CA SER A 207 16.22 -7.62 -11.57
C SER A 207 16.51 -8.99 -10.93
N GLU A 208 17.73 -9.48 -11.10
CA GLU A 208 18.24 -10.70 -10.45
C GLU A 208 18.31 -10.56 -8.90
N GLU A 209 18.26 -9.33 -8.41
CA GLU A 209 18.23 -9.03 -6.97
C GLU A 209 16.90 -9.43 -6.30
N VAL A 210 15.83 -9.56 -7.09
CA VAL A 210 14.50 -9.93 -6.61
C VAL A 210 14.32 -11.45 -6.74
N ARG A 211 14.11 -12.10 -5.60
CA ARG A 211 13.84 -13.54 -5.49
C ARG A 211 12.33 -13.75 -5.41
N LYS A 212 11.75 -14.40 -6.43
CA LYS A 212 10.31 -14.69 -6.55
C LYS A 212 10.01 -16.14 -6.17
#